data_AF-A0A2D7S0D2-F1
#
_entry.id   AF-A0A2D7S0D2-F1
#
_cell.length_a   1.000
_cell.length_b   1.000
_cell.length_c   1.000
_cell.angle_alpha   90.00
_cell.angle_beta   90.00
_cell.angle_gamma   90.00
#
_symmetry.space_group_name_H-M   'P 1'
#
loop_
_entity.id
_entity.type
_entity.pdbx_description
1 polymer ?
#
loop_
_entity_poly.entity_id
_entity_poly.type
_entity_poly.pdbx_seq_one_letter_code
_entity_poly.pdbx_strand_id
1 'polypeptide(L)' 'MTVHGYIGLGMMGSAMCERLATNGAAVLAHDVNPAAVDAAVERGATAAGSTEEVA' A
#
# COMPACT_ATOMS: atom_id res chain seq x y z
N MET A 1 13.39 -11.60 -3.16
CA MET A 1 12.00 -11.15 -3.31
C MET A 1 11.95 -9.72 -2.77
N THR A 2 11.47 -8.76 -3.55
CA THR A 2 11.46 -7.33 -3.18
C THR A 2 10.08 -6.98 -2.64
N VAL A 3 10.01 -6.30 -1.50
CA VAL A 3 8.79 -5.73 -0.94
C VAL A 3 8.83 -4.23 -1.10
N HIS A 4 7.76 -3.64 -1.61
CA HIS A 4 7.64 -2.20 -1.81
C HIS A 4 6.84 -1.60 -0.66
N GLY A 5 7.49 -0.72 0.10
CA GLY A 5 6.81 0.09 1.11
C GLY A 5 6.16 1.32 0.50
N TYR A 6 4.90 1.59 0.85
CA TYR A 6 4.12 2.73 0.40
C TYR A 6 3.50 3.46 1.60
N ILE A 7 3.91 4.71 1.80
CA ILE A 7 3.38 5.59 2.86
C ILE A 7 2.68 6.77 2.18
N GLY A 8 1.38 6.90 2.39
CA GLY A 8 0.54 7.91 1.75
C GLY A 8 -0.18 7.38 0.51
N LEU A 9 -1.51 7.30 0.59
CA LEU A 9 -2.44 6.74 -0.37
C LEU A 9 -3.44 7.81 -0.88
N GLY A 10 -2.96 9.04 -1.09
CA GLY A 10 -3.69 10.05 -1.86
C GLY A 10 -3.79 9.67 -3.35
N MET A 11 -4.39 10.53 -4.18
CA MET A 11 -4.67 10.24 -5.61
C MET A 11 -3.52 9.60 -6.41
N MET A 12 -2.28 10.08 -6.21
CA MET A 12 -1.11 9.52 -6.89
C MET A 12 -0.61 8.24 -6.22
N GLY A 13 -0.54 8.24 -4.88
CA GLY A 13 0.01 7.13 -4.12
C GLY A 13 -0.84 5.86 -4.23
N SER A 14 -2.17 6.00 -4.18
CA SER A 14 -3.09 4.90 -4.37
C SER A 14 -2.95 4.28 -5.76
N ALA A 15 -2.97 5.09 -6.83
CA ALA A 15 -2.85 4.61 -8.20
C ALA A 15 -1.54 3.82 -8.46
N MET A 16 -0.43 4.25 -7.86
CA MET A 16 0.86 3.54 -7.96
C MET A 16 0.88 2.26 -7.12
N CYS A 17 0.41 2.32 -5.87
CA CYS A 17 0.28 1.16 -4.99
C CYS A 17 -0.58 0.06 -5.62
N GLU A 18 -1.76 0.43 -6.12
CA GLU A 18 -2.69 -0.46 -6.81
C GLU A 18 -2.06 -1.09 -8.06
N ARG A 19 -1.35 -0.30 -8.87
CA ARG A 19 -0.69 -0.82 -10.08
C ARG A 19 0.39 -1.86 -9.76
N LEU A 20 1.15 -1.66 -8.69
CA LEU A 20 2.17 -2.62 -8.24
C LEU A 20 1.52 -3.89 -7.69
N ALA A 21 0.53 -3.74 -6.80
CA ALA A 21 -0.19 -4.85 -6.19
C ALA A 21 -0.89 -5.74 -7.23
N THR A 22 -1.63 -5.14 -8.16
CA THR A 22 -2.33 -5.86 -9.24
C THR A 22 -1.39 -6.56 -10.23
N ASN A 23 -0.15 -6.11 -10.34
CA ASN A 23 0.90 -6.76 -11.12
C ASN A 23 1.65 -7.86 -10.35
N GLY A 24 1.23 -8.19 -9.13
CA GLY A 24 1.80 -9.26 -8.32
C GLY A 24 3.05 -8.87 -7.53
N ALA A 25 3.38 -7.60 -7.43
CA ALA A 25 4.43 -7.14 -6.54
C ALA A 25 3.94 -7.19 -5.07
N ALA A 26 4.83 -7.55 -4.14
CA ALA A 26 4.52 -7.46 -2.72
C ALA A 26 4.57 -5.99 -2.27
N VAL A 27 3.44 -5.45 -1.80
CA VAL A 27 3.33 -4.05 -1.38
C VAL A 27 2.83 -3.97 0.06
N LEU A 28 3.56 -3.28 0.92
CA LEU A 28 3.12 -2.87 2.25
C LEU A 28 2.63 -1.42 2.18
N ALA A 29 1.37 -1.20 2.54
CA ALA A 29 0.71 0.10 2.40
C ALA A 29 0.30 0.66 3.76
N HIS A 30 0.62 1.92 4.00
CA HIS A 30 0.24 2.67 5.19
C HIS A 30 -0.32 4.05 4.80
N ASP A 31 -1.40 4.46 5.45
CA ASP A 31 -1.93 5.82 5.41
C ASP A 31 -2.60 6.14 6.76
N VAL A 32 -2.68 7.42 7.10
CA VAL A 32 -3.38 7.89 8.31
C VAL A 32 -4.90 7.66 8.20
N ASN A 33 -5.42 7.60 6.98
CA ASN A 33 -6.80 7.30 6.68
C ASN A 33 -6.96 5.78 6.46
N PRO A 34 -7.61 5.06 7.40
CA PRO A 34 -7.75 3.60 7.30
C PRO A 34 -8.54 3.17 6.06
N ALA A 35 -9.49 3.97 5.57
CA ALA A 35 -10.26 3.65 4.38
C ALA A 35 -9.40 3.60 3.11
N ALA A 36 -8.30 4.36 3.05
CA ALA A 36 -7.36 4.31 1.93
C ALA A 36 -6.52 3.03 1.96
N VAL A 37 -6.16 2.55 3.16
CA VAL A 37 -5.46 1.28 3.36
C VAL A 37 -6.36 0.12 2.96
N ASP A 38 -7.63 0.13 3.39
CA ASP A 38 -8.61 -0.90 3.03
C ASP A 38 -8.77 -1.02 1.51
N ALA A 39 -8.91 0.11 0.82
CA ALA A 39 -8.99 0.15 -0.64
C ALA A 39 -7.73 -0.44 -1.32
N ALA A 40 -6.54 -0.19 -0.78
CA ALA A 40 -5.30 -0.78 -1.29
C ALA A 40 -5.24 -2.30 -1.05
N VAL A 41 -5.72 -2.77 0.10
CA VAL A 41 -5.78 -4.20 0.44
C VAL A 41 -6.74 -4.95 -0.49
N GLU A 42 -7.90 -4.37 -0.80
CA GLU A 42 -8.84 -4.93 -1.80
C GLU A 42 -8.21 -5.11 -3.19
N ARG A 43 -7.15 -4.34 -3.50
CA ARG A 43 -6.40 -4.40 -4.76
C ARG A 43 -5.13 -5.27 -4.68
N GLY A 44 -4.89 -5.93 -3.55
CA GLY A 44 -3.80 -6.89 -3.37
C GLY A 44 -2.58 -6.38 -2.60
N ALA A 45 -2.64 -5.18 -2.02
CA ALA A 45 -1.62 -4.72 -1.08
C ALA A 45 -1.81 -5.38 0.30
N THR A 46 -0.82 -5.24 1.17
CA THR A 46 -0.87 -5.65 2.58
C THR A 46 -0.86 -4.40 3.46
N ALA A 47 -1.77 -4.32 4.42
CA ALA A 47 -1.81 -3.22 5.38
C ALA A 47 -0.59 -3.26 6.31
N ALA A 48 0.05 -2.10 6.53
CA ALA A 48 1.05 -1.90 7.56
C ALA A 48 0.46 -1.04 8.68
N GLY A 49 0.62 -1.49 9.94
CA GLY A 49 0.07 -0.87 11.13
C GLY A 49 0.77 0.45 11.53
N SER A 50 1.97 0.68 11.01
CA SER A 50 2.80 1.85 11.31
C SER A 50 3.77 2.14 10.18
N THR A 51 4.35 3.34 10.18
CA THR A 51 5.40 3.70 9.21
C THR A 51 6.68 2.87 9.39
N GLU A 52 6.93 2.41 10.61
CA GLU A 52 8.06 1.57 11.01
C GLU A 52 7.95 0.17 10.42
N GLU A 53 6.74 -0.36 10.27
CA GLU A 53 6.50 -1.65 9.59
C GLU A 53 6.74 -1.58 8.07
N VAL A 54 6.77 -0.38 7.49
CA VAL A 54 7.01 -0.17 6.06
C VAL A 54 8.50 0.00 5.73
N ALA A 55 9.33 0.36 6.72
CA ALA A 55 10.74 0.75 6.57
C ALA A 55 11.72 -0.43 6.42
#